data_AF-A0A5J9T6F7-F1
#
_entry.id   AF-A0A5J9T6F7-F1
#
_cell.length_a   1.000
_cell.length_b   1.000
_cell.length_c   1.000
_cell.angle_alpha   90.00
_cell.angle_beta   90.00
_cell.angle_gamma   90.00
#
_symmetry.space_group_name_H-M   'P 1'
#
loop_
_entity.id
_entity.type
_entity.pdbx_description
1 polymer ?
#
loop_
_entity_poly.entity_id
_entity_poly.type
_entity_poly.pdbx_seq_one_letter_code
_entity_poly.pdbx_strand_id
1 'polypeptide(L)'
;MARLPDVLRLLLPRSLAVVRCVCKLWRDIIDADALLLPHSVRGVFFNYVDHNRPHLFSRPTSSSTFPPVDGLLSFLPNDYEEINDWWTVLDHCNGLVLCNIDDESRLCVCNPATKRWLLICEADLGLYAHHVASLPYENGRQLDGSWMVEE
;
A
#
# COMPACT_ATOMS: atom_id res chain seq x y z
N MET A 1 -17.22 -16.01 -38.57
CA MET A 1 -15.83 -15.93 -38.07
C MET A 1 -15.78 -14.83 -37.03
N ALA A 2 -15.44 -15.14 -35.78
CA ALA A 2 -15.20 -14.11 -34.75
C ALA A 2 -13.91 -13.34 -35.08
N ARG A 3 -13.88 -12.02 -34.87
CA ARG A 3 -12.65 -11.25 -35.05
C ARG A 3 -11.73 -11.49 -33.85
N LEU A 4 -10.42 -11.41 -34.06
CA LEU A 4 -9.42 -11.64 -33.00
C LEU A 4 -9.69 -10.85 -31.70
N PRO A 5 -10.08 -9.55 -31.72
CA PRO A 5 -10.39 -8.82 -30.49
C PRO A 5 -11.57 -9.40 -29.71
N ASP A 6 -12.57 -9.96 -30.39
CA ASP A 6 -13.74 -10.56 -29.76
C ASP A 6 -13.36 -11.81 -28.95
N VAL A 7 -12.39 -12.60 -29.46
CA VAL A 7 -11.85 -13.77 -28.77
C VAL A 7 -11.00 -13.33 -27.56
N LEU A 8 -10.21 -12.26 -27.71
CA LEU A 8 -9.37 -11.75 -26.64
C LEU A 8 -10.18 -11.22 -25.45
N ARG A 9 -11.34 -10.61 -25.70
CA ARG A 9 -12.26 -10.15 -24.64
C ARG A 9 -12.80 -11.26 -23.74
N LEU A 10 -12.71 -12.52 -24.17
CA LEU A 10 -13.14 -13.67 -23.38
C LEU A 10 -12.07 -14.17 -22.39
N LEU A 11 -10.85 -13.63 -22.48
CA LEU A 11 -9.74 -14.05 -21.65
C LEU A 11 -9.70 -13.27 -20.32
N LEU A 12 -9.26 -13.95 -19.26
CA LEU A 12 -8.97 -13.30 -17.98
C LEU A 12 -7.83 -12.27 -18.15
N PRO A 13 -7.79 -11.21 -17.33
CA PRO A 13 -6.74 -10.18 -17.41
C PRO A 13 -5.32 -10.75 -17.37
N ARG A 14 -5.07 -11.78 -16.55
CA ARG A 14 -3.76 -12.47 -16.50
C ARG A 14 -3.38 -13.10 -17.84
N SER A 15 -4.34 -13.72 -18.53
CA SER A 15 -4.11 -14.37 -19.82
C SER A 15 -3.93 -13.33 -20.92
N LEU A 16 -4.70 -12.24 -20.88
CA LEU A 16 -4.50 -11.08 -21.76
C LEU A 16 -3.08 -10.48 -21.60
N ALA A 17 -2.57 -10.38 -20.37
CA ALA A 17 -1.20 -9.90 -20.12
C ALA A 17 -0.14 -10.82 -20.74
N VAL A 18 -0.31 -12.14 -20.66
CA VAL A 18 0.58 -13.10 -21.32
C VAL A 18 0.49 -12.97 -22.85
N VAL A 19 -0.73 -12.89 -23.38
CA VAL A 19 -0.98 -12.77 -24.82
C VAL A 19 -0.39 -11.47 -25.39
N ARG A 20 -0.45 -10.37 -24.64
CA ARG A 20 0.20 -9.09 -24.98
C ARG A 20 1.72 -9.21 -25.16
N CYS A 21 2.36 -10.20 -24.53
CA CYS A 21 3.80 -10.43 -24.63
C CYS A 21 4.20 -11.29 -25.84
N VAL A 22 3.25 -11.94 -26.53
CA VAL A 22 3.54 -12.89 -27.62
C VAL A 22 4.13 -12.21 -28.86
N CYS A 23 3.47 -11.17 -29.39
CA CYS A 23 4.02 -10.39 -30.50
C CYS A 23 3.43 -8.97 -30.59
N LYS A 24 4.03 -8.11 -31.42
CA LYS A 24 3.63 -6.70 -31.59
C LYS A 24 2.16 -6.54 -32.01
N LEU A 25 1.70 -7.33 -32.98
CA LEU A 25 0.32 -7.26 -33.47
C LEU A 25 -0.71 -7.49 -32.36
N TRP A 26 -0.47 -8.49 -31.49
CA TRP A 26 -1.40 -8.80 -30.39
C TRP A 26 -1.35 -7.75 -29.30
N ARG A 27 -0.16 -7.20 -29.02
CA ARG A 27 0.01 -6.06 -28.12
C ARG A 27 -0.78 -4.85 -28.61
N ASP A 28 -0.64 -4.50 -29.89
CA ASP A 28 -1.28 -3.33 -30.50
C ASP A 28 -2.82 -3.45 -30.43
N ILE A 29 -3.38 -4.64 -30.67
CA ILE A 29 -4.82 -4.89 -30.52
C ILE A 29 -5.28 -4.72 -29.07
N ILE A 30 -4.55 -5.33 -28.12
CA ILE A 30 -4.88 -5.25 -26.69
C ILE A 30 -4.79 -3.81 -26.17
N ASP A 31 -3.79 -3.06 -26.62
CA ASP A 31 -3.59 -1.65 -26.29
C ASP A 31 -4.67 -0.74 -26.90
N ALA A 32 -4.95 -0.89 -28.20
CA ALA A 32 -5.93 -0.07 -28.91
C ALA A 32 -7.34 -0.24 -28.35
N ASP A 33 -7.71 -1.47 -27.98
CA ASP A 33 -9.02 -1.78 -27.39
C ASP A 33 -9.03 -1.66 -25.86
N ALA A 34 -7.92 -1.25 -25.23
CA ALA A 34 -7.76 -1.13 -23.78
C ALA A 34 -8.24 -2.38 -23.00
N LEU A 35 -8.00 -3.58 -23.57
CA LEU A 35 -8.47 -4.85 -23.00
C LEU A 35 -7.80 -5.19 -21.66
N LEU A 36 -6.65 -4.58 -21.41
CA LEU A 36 -6.02 -4.51 -20.11
C LEU A 36 -6.13 -3.09 -19.61
N LEU A 37 -6.61 -2.92 -18.37
CA LEU A 37 -6.48 -1.65 -17.68
C LEU A 37 -4.99 -1.28 -17.69
N PRO A 38 -4.61 -0.12 -18.25
CA PRO A 38 -3.25 0.37 -18.09
C PRO A 38 -3.03 0.51 -16.58
N HIS A 39 -2.26 -0.40 -16.00
CA HIS A 39 -1.70 -0.22 -14.68
C HIS A 39 -0.59 0.83 -14.81
N SER A 40 -0.99 2.06 -15.16
CA SER A 40 -0.11 3.20 -15.05
C SER A 40 0.13 3.37 -13.55
N VAL A 41 1.32 2.98 -13.12
CA VAL A 41 1.76 3.18 -11.74
C VAL A 41 1.75 4.68 -11.50
N ARG A 42 0.81 5.14 -10.67
CA ARG A 42 0.62 6.56 -10.40
C ARG A 42 1.75 7.15 -9.55
N GLY A 43 2.37 6.31 -8.73
CA GLY A 43 3.53 6.66 -7.94
C GLY A 43 3.95 5.50 -7.04
N VAL A 44 5.01 5.74 -6.27
CA VAL A 44 5.56 4.80 -5.29
C VAL A 44 5.56 5.47 -3.92
N PHE A 45 5.06 4.75 -2.90
CA PHE A 45 5.12 5.20 -1.51
C PHE A 45 6.46 4.80 -0.88
N PHE A 46 7.01 5.68 -0.05
CA PHE A 46 8.22 5.44 0.75
C PHE A 46 7.95 5.76 2.21
N ASN A 47 8.38 4.87 3.10
CA ASN A 47 8.46 5.13 4.53
C ASN A 47 9.89 5.61 4.85
N TYR A 48 10.03 6.80 5.41
CA TYR A 48 11.32 7.29 5.91
C TYR A 48 11.42 6.99 7.40
N VAL A 49 12.59 6.55 7.85
CA VAL A 49 12.83 6.15 9.26
C VAL A 49 12.49 7.27 10.25
N ASP A 50 12.82 8.51 9.91
CA ASP A 50 12.60 9.67 10.78
C ASP A 50 11.31 10.45 10.45
N HIS A 51 10.37 9.86 9.71
CA HIS A 51 9.11 10.51 9.37
C HIS A 51 7.91 9.69 9.79
N ASN A 52 6.96 10.38 10.41
CA ASN A 52 5.76 9.77 10.95
C ASN A 52 4.79 9.28 9.87
N ARG A 53 5.00 9.70 8.62
CA ARG A 53 4.08 9.47 7.52
C ARG A 53 4.82 9.06 6.24
N PRO A 54 4.17 8.31 5.34
CA PRO A 54 4.74 7.94 4.07
C PRO A 54 4.77 9.15 3.13
N HIS A 55 5.61 9.06 2.12
CA HIS A 55 5.68 10.03 1.03
C HIS A 55 5.39 9.35 -0.30
N LEU A 56 4.66 10.04 -1.17
CA LEU A 56 4.36 9.57 -2.52
C LEU A 56 5.23 10.27 -3.55
N PHE A 57 6.09 9.49 -4.22
CA PHE A 57 6.75 9.93 -5.44
C PHE A 57 5.89 9.56 -6.64
N SER A 58 5.19 10.55 -7.18
CA SER A 58 4.35 10.39 -8.37
C SER A 58 4.86 11.24 -9.52
N ARG A 59 4.59 10.80 -10.75
CA ARG A 59 4.86 11.59 -11.94
C ARG A 59 3.96 12.85 -11.92
N PRO A 60 4.49 14.05 -12.22
CA PRO A 60 3.68 15.27 -12.24
C PRO A 60 2.48 15.07 -13.17
N THR A 61 1.27 15.16 -12.64
CA THR A 61 0.06 14.99 -13.43
C THR A 61 -0.14 16.22 -14.32
N SER A 62 0.21 16.11 -15.60
CA SER A 62 -0.05 17.14 -16.60
C SER A 62 -1.53 17.18 -17.06
N SER A 63 -2.35 16.19 -16.69
CA SER A 63 -3.77 16.14 -17.04
C SER A 63 -4.66 16.22 -15.78
N SER A 64 -5.69 17.05 -15.84
CA SER A 64 -6.68 17.25 -14.75
C SER A 64 -7.66 16.08 -14.59
N THR A 65 -7.46 14.99 -15.31
CA THR A 65 -8.42 13.88 -15.42
C THR A 65 -8.62 13.14 -14.10
N PHE A 66 -7.66 13.24 -13.16
CA PHE A 66 -7.74 12.58 -11.87
C PHE A 66 -7.30 13.52 -10.75
N PRO A 67 -8.00 13.51 -9.60
CA PRO A 67 -7.57 14.28 -8.44
C PRO A 67 -6.16 13.85 -8.00
N PRO A 68 -5.37 14.79 -7.44
CA PRO A 68 -4.10 14.46 -6.82
C PRO A 68 -4.31 13.40 -5.73
N VAL A 69 -3.42 12.41 -5.69
CA VAL A 69 -3.37 11.47 -4.58
C VAL A 69 -2.71 12.18 -3.41
N ASP A 70 -3.35 12.13 -2.25
CA ASP A 70 -2.74 12.61 -1.02
C ASP A 70 -1.62 11.65 -0.62
N GLY A 71 -0.37 12.08 -0.80
CA GLY A 71 0.80 11.26 -0.53
C GLY A 71 1.05 11.00 0.95
N LEU A 72 0.49 11.82 1.83
CA LEU A 72 0.61 11.67 3.28
C LEU A 72 -0.46 10.75 3.86
N LEU A 73 -1.48 10.38 3.07
CA LEU A 73 -2.64 9.58 3.51
C LEU A 73 -3.41 10.19 4.69
N SER A 74 -3.54 11.53 4.74
CA SER A 74 -4.17 12.27 5.86
C SER A 74 -5.66 11.97 6.09
N PHE A 75 -6.28 11.21 5.20
CA PHE A 75 -7.68 10.78 5.28
C PHE A 75 -7.87 9.48 6.08
N LEU A 76 -6.79 8.83 6.52
CA LEU A 76 -6.82 7.68 7.41
C LEU A 76 -7.35 8.07 8.80
N PRO A 77 -7.91 7.11 9.58
CA PRO A 77 -8.41 7.41 10.91
C PRO A 77 -7.26 7.90 11.79
N ASN A 78 -7.47 9.06 12.40
CA ASN A 78 -6.61 9.60 13.45
C ASN A 78 -7.53 10.00 14.61
N ASP A 79 -7.57 9.14 15.64
CA ASP A 79 -8.45 9.31 16.79
C ASP A 79 -7.78 10.10 17.93
N TYR A 80 -6.49 10.44 17.78
CA TYR A 80 -5.70 11.15 18.77
C TYR A 80 -5.32 12.53 18.24
N GLU A 81 -5.80 13.59 18.91
CA GLU A 81 -5.38 14.95 18.63
C GLU A 81 -3.86 15.07 18.85
N GLU A 82 -3.15 15.13 17.73
CA GLU A 82 -1.78 15.62 17.51
C GLU A 82 -0.58 14.81 18.02
N ILE A 83 -0.70 13.90 18.99
CA ILE A 83 0.53 13.35 19.63
C ILE A 83 1.16 12.17 18.87
N ASN A 84 0.39 11.34 18.16
CA ASN A 84 0.91 10.13 17.50
C ASN A 84 0.34 9.90 16.09
N ASP A 85 0.41 10.92 15.23
CA ASP A 85 -0.06 10.83 13.84
C ASP A 85 0.93 10.03 12.96
N TRP A 86 1.08 8.74 13.30
CA TRP A 86 2.06 7.81 12.74
C TRP A 86 1.38 6.71 11.95
N TRP A 87 1.74 6.60 10.66
CA TRP A 87 1.43 5.41 9.88
C TRP A 87 2.49 5.11 8.83
N THR A 88 2.62 3.82 8.50
CA THR A 88 3.56 3.31 7.50
C THR A 88 2.85 2.43 6.48
N VAL A 89 3.32 2.46 5.24
CA VAL A 89 2.82 1.59 4.18
C VAL A 89 3.52 0.24 4.29
N LEU A 90 2.75 -0.84 4.51
CA LEU A 90 3.28 -2.20 4.62
C LEU A 90 3.32 -2.90 3.26
N ASP A 91 2.27 -2.75 2.46
CA ASP A 91 2.14 -3.40 1.16
C ASP A 91 1.12 -2.68 0.27
N HIS A 92 1.03 -3.09 -1.00
CA HIS A 92 0.07 -2.59 -1.98
C HIS A 92 -0.41 -3.69 -2.93
N CYS A 93 -1.66 -3.61 -3.35
CA CYS A 93 -2.22 -4.54 -4.35
C CYS A 93 -3.35 -3.89 -5.14
N ASN A 94 -3.25 -3.90 -6.48
CA ASN A 94 -4.28 -3.37 -7.39
C ASN A 94 -4.74 -1.93 -7.06
N GLY A 95 -3.82 -1.08 -6.58
CA GLY A 95 -4.10 0.31 -6.20
C GLY A 95 -4.68 0.49 -4.80
N LEU A 96 -4.87 -0.60 -4.04
CA LEU A 96 -5.09 -0.56 -2.61
C LEU A 96 -3.75 -0.57 -1.88
N VAL A 97 -3.73 0.06 -0.71
CA VAL A 97 -2.54 0.20 0.14
C VAL A 97 -2.88 -0.31 1.53
N LEU A 98 -2.04 -1.21 2.05
CA LEU A 98 -2.09 -1.67 3.43
C LEU A 98 -1.22 -0.76 4.29
N CYS A 99 -1.81 -0.18 5.32
CA CYS A 99 -1.19 0.75 6.24
C CYS A 99 -1.21 0.19 7.66
N ASN A 100 -0.11 0.40 8.36
CA ASN A 100 -0.03 0.27 9.80
C ASN A 100 -0.21 1.65 10.43
N ILE A 101 -1.06 1.78 11.44
CA ILE A 101 -1.39 3.03 12.15
C ILE A 101 -1.11 2.84 13.64
N ASP A 102 -0.64 3.90 14.31
CA ASP A 102 -0.40 3.94 15.76
C ASP A 102 0.60 2.87 16.24
N ASP A 103 1.79 2.78 15.62
CA ASP A 103 2.88 1.87 16.05
C ASP A 103 2.46 0.39 16.17
N GLU A 104 1.92 -0.18 15.08
CA GLU A 104 1.49 -1.59 14.98
C GLU A 104 0.17 -1.94 15.68
N SER A 105 -0.47 -0.94 16.28
CA SER A 105 -1.74 -1.15 16.98
C SER A 105 -2.91 -1.38 16.03
N ARG A 106 -2.87 -0.81 14.82
CA ARG A 106 -4.01 -0.82 13.89
C ARG A 106 -3.56 -1.11 12.46
N LEU A 107 -4.29 -1.99 11.80
CA LEU A 107 -4.11 -2.29 10.38
C LEU A 107 -5.29 -1.78 9.58
N CYS A 108 -5.01 -1.01 8.55
CA CYS A 108 -6.01 -0.40 7.70
C CYS A 108 -5.68 -0.62 6.22
N VAL A 109 -6.67 -0.98 5.42
CA VAL A 109 -6.54 -0.94 3.94
C VAL A 109 -7.23 0.29 3.42
N CYS A 110 -6.56 1.02 2.53
CA CYS A 110 -7.10 2.22 1.92
C CYS A 110 -6.98 2.24 0.40
N ASN A 111 -7.85 3.02 -0.22
CA ASN A 111 -7.75 3.40 -1.62
C ASN A 111 -7.39 4.90 -1.68
N PRO A 112 -6.11 5.24 -1.95
CA PRO A 112 -5.65 6.62 -2.02
C PRO A 112 -6.31 7.44 -3.13
N ALA A 113 -6.81 6.79 -4.19
CA ALA A 113 -7.49 7.48 -5.29
C ALA A 113 -8.90 7.93 -4.90
N THR A 114 -9.57 7.19 -4.02
CA THR A 114 -10.93 7.52 -3.57
C THR A 114 -10.99 8.11 -2.15
N LYS A 115 -9.85 8.16 -1.45
CA LYS A 115 -9.75 8.58 -0.04
C LYS A 115 -10.69 7.79 0.87
N ARG A 116 -10.85 6.50 0.60
CA ARG A 116 -11.67 5.58 1.41
C ARG A 116 -10.76 4.59 2.08
N TRP A 117 -11.16 4.13 3.25
CA TRP A 117 -10.38 3.20 4.06
C TRP A 117 -11.29 2.24 4.82
N LEU A 118 -10.69 1.14 5.27
CA LEU A 118 -11.32 0.09 6.07
C LEU A 118 -10.31 -0.38 7.11
N LEU A 119 -10.67 -0.27 8.38
CA LEU A 119 -9.92 -0.86 9.49
C LEU A 119 -10.10 -2.39 9.46
N ILE A 120 -9.00 -3.14 9.49
CA ILE A 120 -8.97 -4.60 9.42
C ILE A 120 -8.68 -5.21 10.79
N CYS A 121 -7.76 -4.59 11.52
CA CYS A 121 -7.42 -5.01 12.88
C CYS A 121 -7.21 -3.78 13.75
N GLU A 122 -7.66 -3.90 14.99
CA GLU A 122 -7.37 -3.00 16.08
C GLU A 122 -6.91 -3.90 17.23
N ALA A 123 -5.61 -3.87 17.50
CA ALA A 123 -5.09 -4.48 18.71
C ALA A 123 -5.67 -3.68 19.88
N ASP A 124 -6.40 -4.35 20.75
CA ASP A 124 -6.87 -3.77 22.01
C ASP A 124 -5.64 -3.46 22.88
N LEU A 125 -5.04 -2.29 22.68
CA LEU A 125 -3.92 -1.77 23.46
C LEU A 125 -4.23 -1.72 24.97
N GLY A 126 -5.52 -1.77 25.34
CA GLY A 126 -5.96 -1.91 26.73
C GLY A 126 -5.42 -3.16 27.43
N LEU A 127 -5.21 -4.27 26.71
CA LEU A 127 -4.66 -5.51 27.28
C LEU A 127 -3.13 -5.49 27.37
N TYR A 128 -2.46 -4.92 26.36
CA TYR A 128 -1.00 -4.81 26.34
C TYR A 128 -0.48 -3.79 27.36
N ALA A 129 -1.15 -2.64 27.52
CA ALA A 129 -0.76 -1.64 28.51
C ALA A 129 -0.88 -2.18 29.95
N HIS A 130 -1.90 -2.98 30.26
CA HIS A 130 -2.02 -3.66 31.55
C HIS A 130 -0.93 -4.73 31.75
N HIS A 131 -0.51 -5.42 30.70
CA HIS A 131 0.54 -6.43 30.76
C HIS A 131 1.94 -5.80 30.93
N VAL A 132 2.23 -4.69 30.24
CA VAL A 132 3.50 -3.96 30.37
C VAL A 132 3.57 -3.22 31.71
N ALA A 133 2.47 -2.65 32.18
CA ALA A 133 2.40 -2.00 33.50
C ALA A 133 2.47 -2.98 34.69
N SER A 134 2.27 -4.28 34.46
CA SER A 134 2.41 -5.34 35.47
C SER A 134 3.76 -6.04 35.46
N LEU A 135 4.65 -5.72 34.51
CA LEU A 135 6.04 -6.15 34.57
C LEU A 135 6.82 -5.26 35.56
N PRO A 136 7.45 -5.83 36.59
CA PRO A 136 8.33 -5.07 37.45
C PRO A 136 9.49 -4.53 36.61
N TYR A 137 9.70 -3.22 36.65
CA TYR A 137 10.83 -2.54 36.02
C TYR A 137 12.13 -3.00 36.68
N GLU A 138 12.71 -4.10 36.18
CA GLU A 138 14.06 -4.50 36.57
C GLU A 138 15.08 -3.69 35.75
N ASN A 139 15.69 -2.75 36.47
CA ASN A 139 16.81 -1.93 36.04
C ASN A 139 18.04 -2.82 35.81
N GLY A 140 18.52 -2.97 34.57
CA GLY A 140 19.68 -3.81 34.25
C GLY A 140 20.42 -3.34 32.99
N ARG A 141 21.59 -2.74 33.19
CA ARG A 141 22.56 -2.26 32.20
C ARG A 141 22.91 -3.30 31.11
N GLN A 142 23.22 -2.81 29.91
CA GLN A 142 24.56 -2.81 29.27
C GLN A 142 24.46 -3.01 27.75
N LEU A 143 24.78 -1.94 27.00
CA LEU A 143 25.04 -2.00 25.57
C LEU A 143 26.42 -2.62 25.37
N ASP A 144 26.49 -3.93 25.15
CA ASP A 144 27.67 -4.57 24.57
C ASP A 144 27.29 -5.86 23.84
N GLY A 145 27.94 -6.10 22.70
CA GLY A 145 28.10 -7.43 22.12
C GLY A 145 26.99 -7.94 21.19
N SER A 146 27.20 -7.74 19.89
CA SER A 146 27.19 -8.78 18.84
C SER A 146 26.12 -9.89 18.92
N TRP A 147 25.21 -9.93 17.95
CA TRP A 147 24.48 -11.15 17.61
C TRP A 147 25.01 -11.72 16.29
N MET A 148 25.88 -12.71 16.43
CA MET A 148 26.15 -13.68 15.36
C MET A 148 24.88 -14.49 15.10
N VAL A 149 24.57 -14.66 13.81
CA VAL A 149 23.63 -15.65 13.32
C VAL A 149 24.37 -16.99 13.30
N GLU A 150 23.84 -18.00 13.99
CA GLU A 150 24.15 -19.41 13.66
C GLU A 150 22.89 -20.09 13.12
N GLU A 151 23.14 -21.02 12.18
CA GLU A 151 22.18 -21.82 11.42
C GLU A 151 21.36 -22.81 12.26
#